data_AF-A0A2S9GE95-F1
#
_entry.id   AF-A0A2S9GE95-F1
#
_cell.length_a   1.000
_cell.length_b   1.000
_cell.length_c   1.000
_cell.angle_alpha   90.00
_cell.angle_beta   90.00
_cell.angle_gamma   90.00
#
_symmetry.space_group_name_H-M   'P 1'
#
loop_
_entity.id
_entity.type
_entity.pdbx_description
1 polymer ?
#
loop_
_entity_poly.entity_id
_entity_poly.type
_entity_poly.pdbx_seq_one_letter_code
_entity_poly.pdbx_strand_id
1 'polypeptide(L)'
;MTRDAIDLQKAVLLNMDAPQHTRLRKIISRGFTPRAVGRLEDGLRTRAQKIAETAAAEGTGDFVEQVSCELPLQAIAGLLGVPQE
;
A
#
# COMPACT_ATOMS: atom_id res chain seq x y z
N MET A 1 21.29 6.39 14.21
CA MET A 1 19.98 7.06 14.03
C MET A 1 19.93 8.25 14.98
N THR A 2 19.33 9.37 14.57
CA THR A 2 19.10 10.52 15.47
C THR A 2 18.02 10.18 16.49
N ARG A 3 18.02 10.86 17.64
CA ARG A 3 17.00 10.67 18.70
C ARG A 3 15.59 10.95 18.16
N ASP A 4 15.45 12.00 17.36
CA ASP A 4 14.18 12.37 16.73
C ASP A 4 13.63 11.27 15.80
N ALA A 5 14.50 10.59 15.04
CA ALA A 5 14.09 9.49 14.17
C ALA A 5 13.58 8.28 14.98
N ILE A 6 14.21 7.99 16.12
CA ILE A 6 13.78 6.91 17.02
C ILE A 6 12.42 7.24 17.64
N ASP A 7 12.19 8.49 18.03
CA ASP A 7 10.93 8.89 18.62
C ASP A 7 9.79 8.95 17.59
N LEU A 8 10.09 9.30 16.33
CA LEU A 8 9.11 9.19 15.24
C LEU A 8 8.69 7.73 14.99
N GLN A 9 9.63 6.77 15.08
CA GLN A 9 9.32 5.35 14.90
C GLN A 9 8.34 4.82 15.96
N LYS A 10 8.40 5.32 17.21
CA LYS A 10 7.46 4.94 18.27
C LYS A 10 6.01 5.40 18.01
N ALA A 11 5.80 6.36 17.10
CA ALA A 11 4.48 6.83 16.72
C ALA A 11 3.77 5.91 15.71
N VAL A 12 4.47 4.91 15.14
CA VAL A 12 3.87 3.94 14.22
C VAL A 12 3.32 2.75 15.01
N LEU A 13 2.10 2.30 14.67
CA LEU A 13 1.43 1.18 15.33
C LEU A 13 2.34 -0.06 15.52
N LEU A 14 3.18 -0.36 14.52
CA LEU A 14 4.11 -1.48 14.52
C LEU A 14 5.05 -1.51 15.74
N ASN A 15 5.40 -0.34 16.29
CA ASN A 15 6.37 -0.19 17.37
C ASN A 15 5.71 0.17 18.72
N MET A 16 4.42 -0.14 18.87
CA MET A 16 3.66 0.13 20.10
C MET A 16 3.29 -1.15 20.82
N ASP A 17 3.27 -1.08 22.15
CA ASP A 17 2.70 -2.12 23.02
C ASP A 17 1.24 -1.81 23.41
N ALA A 18 0.60 -2.77 24.08
CA ALA A 18 -0.68 -2.53 24.73
C ALA A 18 -0.51 -1.55 25.92
N PRO A 19 -1.53 -0.69 26.20
CA PRO A 19 -2.87 -0.66 25.61
C PRO A 19 -3.01 0.19 24.33
N GLN A 20 -2.02 1.00 23.98
CA GLN A 20 -2.06 1.94 22.86
C GLN A 20 -2.22 1.20 21.52
N HIS A 21 -1.43 0.14 21.31
CA HIS A 21 -1.52 -0.72 20.13
C HIS A 21 -2.93 -1.30 19.97
N THR A 22 -3.50 -1.88 21.02
CA THR A 22 -4.83 -2.50 21.00
C THR A 22 -5.91 -1.50 20.59
N ARG A 23 -5.85 -0.28 21.14
CA ARG A 23 -6.80 0.80 20.81
C ARG A 23 -6.68 1.23 19.35
N LEU A 24 -5.48 1.52 18.87
CA LEU A 24 -5.26 1.98 17.50
C LEU A 24 -5.56 0.89 16.47
N ARG A 25 -5.15 -0.36 16.73
CA ARG A 25 -5.44 -1.49 15.85
C ARG A 25 -6.94 -1.71 15.67
N LYS A 26 -7.74 -1.59 16.74
CA LYS A 26 -9.21 -1.69 16.66
C LYS A 26 -9.84 -0.65 15.73
N ILE A 27 -9.24 0.54 15.61
CA ILE A 27 -9.70 1.60 14.70
C ILE A 27 -9.25 1.28 13.28
N ILE A 28 -7.95 1.04 13.07
CA ILE A 28 -7.33 0.83 11.76
C ILE A 28 -7.90 -0.41 11.05
N SER A 29 -8.17 -1.50 11.77
CA SER A 29 -8.69 -2.74 11.17
C SER A 29 -10.01 -2.58 10.42
N ARG A 30 -10.78 -1.50 10.67
CA ARG A 30 -12.00 -1.20 9.89
C ARG A 30 -11.71 -0.92 8.41
N GLY A 31 -10.54 -0.36 8.10
CA GLY A 31 -10.07 -0.13 6.73
C GLY A 31 -9.62 -1.40 6.01
N PHE A 32 -9.34 -2.48 6.75
CA PHE A 32 -8.78 -3.73 6.22
C PHE A 32 -9.76 -4.91 6.31
N THR A 33 -11.07 -4.63 6.36
CA THR A 33 -12.08 -5.70 6.29
C THR A 33 -12.05 -6.37 4.90
N PRO A 34 -12.51 -7.63 4.76
CA PRO A 34 -12.59 -8.30 3.46
C PRO A 34 -13.35 -7.47 2.41
N ARG A 35 -14.44 -6.82 2.83
CA ARG A 35 -15.20 -5.91 1.96
C ARG A 35 -14.41 -4.66 1.56
N ALA A 36 -13.57 -4.11 2.44
CA ALA A 36 -12.77 -2.94 2.11
C ALA A 36 -11.65 -3.28 1.13
N VAL A 37 -10.93 -4.37 1.36
CA VAL A 37 -9.88 -4.86 0.45
C VAL A 37 -10.48 -5.30 -0.90
N GLY A 38 -11.60 -6.02 -0.89
CA GLY A 38 -12.26 -6.49 -2.11
C GLY A 38 -12.73 -5.36 -3.04
N ARG A 39 -13.05 -4.16 -2.52
CA ARG A 39 -13.37 -3.00 -3.36
C ARG A 39 -12.20 -2.51 -4.22
N LEU A 40 -10.97 -2.88 -3.88
CA LEU A 40 -9.78 -2.50 -4.64
C LEU A 40 -9.50 -3.48 -5.79
N GLU A 41 -10.10 -4.67 -5.78
CA GLU A 41 -9.72 -5.76 -6.66
C GLU A 41 -9.84 -5.40 -8.14
N ASP A 42 -11.00 -4.93 -8.59
CA ASP A 42 -11.22 -4.63 -10.01
C ASP A 42 -10.28 -3.53 -10.51
N GLY A 43 -10.12 -2.46 -9.72
CA GLY A 43 -9.21 -1.36 -10.07
C GLY A 43 -7.74 -1.78 -10.13
N LEU A 44 -7.29 -2.61 -9.19
CA LEU A 44 -5.93 -3.15 -9.19
C LEU A 44 -5.73 -4.17 -10.30
N ARG A 45 -6.74 -4.98 -10.62
CA ARG A 45 -6.70 -5.94 -11.74
C ARG A 45 -6.52 -5.22 -13.07
N THR A 46 -7.30 -4.16 -13.32
CA THR A 46 -7.14 -3.34 -14.54
C THR A 46 -5.75 -2.73 -14.63
N ARG A 47 -5.23 -2.18 -13.53
CA ARG A 47 -3.86 -1.61 -13.50
C ARG A 47 -2.79 -2.66 -13.73
N ALA A 48 -2.90 -3.81 -13.09
CA ALA A 48 -1.95 -4.91 -13.26
C ALA A 48 -1.87 -5.38 -14.71
N GLN A 49 -3.00 -5.49 -15.41
CA GLN A 49 -3.02 -5.82 -16.84
C GLN A 49 -2.29 -4.75 -17.65
N LYS A 50 -2.60 -3.47 -17.44
CA LYS A 50 -1.95 -2.37 -18.17
C LYS A 50 -0.43 -2.33 -17.94
N ILE A 51 0.02 -2.54 -16.71
CA ILE A 51 1.45 -2.62 -16.36
C ILE A 51 2.11 -3.75 -17.17
N ALA A 52 1.53 -4.95 -17.13
CA ALA A 52 2.09 -6.10 -17.83
C ALA A 52 2.07 -5.93 -19.35
N GLU A 53 0.99 -5.40 -19.93
CA GLU A 53 0.86 -5.10 -21.36
C GLU A 53 1.91 -4.10 -21.83
N THR A 54 2.13 -3.03 -21.05
CA THR A 54 3.12 -1.98 -21.39
C THR A 54 4.53 -2.56 -21.35
N ALA A 55 4.90 -3.26 -20.27
CA ALA A 55 6.21 -3.88 -20.14
C ALA A 55 6.47 -4.94 -21.25
N ALA A 56 5.45 -5.73 -21.61
CA ALA A 56 5.56 -6.71 -22.67
C ALA A 56 5.77 -6.06 -24.05
N ALA A 57 5.14 -4.91 -24.31
CA ALA A 57 5.31 -4.17 -25.57
C ALA A 57 6.73 -3.59 -25.74
N GLU A 58 7.42 -3.27 -24.64
CA GLU A 58 8.83 -2.83 -24.67
C GLU A 58 9.80 -3.99 -24.94
N GLY A 59 9.38 -5.23 -24.72
CA GLY A 59 10.14 -6.47 -25.02
C GLY A 59 11.26 -6.78 -24.02
N THR A 60 11.99 -5.78 -23.53
CA THR A 60 13.05 -5.92 -22.52
C THR A 60 13.15 -4.67 -21.64
N GLY A 61 13.60 -4.83 -20.40
CA GLY A 61 13.97 -3.72 -19.53
C GLY A 61 14.11 -4.13 -18.06
N ASP A 62 14.04 -3.15 -17.16
CA ASP A 62 14.10 -3.39 -15.71
C ASP A 62 12.71 -3.81 -15.18
N PHE A 63 12.59 -5.08 -14.82
CA PHE A 63 11.37 -5.65 -14.29
C PHE A 63 10.92 -5.01 -12.96
N VAL A 64 11.84 -4.51 -12.14
CA VAL A 64 11.48 -3.83 -10.88
C VAL A 64 10.72 -2.56 -11.20
N GLU A 65 11.29 -1.71 -12.05
CA GLU A 65 10.70 -0.43 -12.45
C GLU A 65 9.44 -0.62 -13.30
N GLN A 66 9.51 -1.49 -14.31
CA GLN A 66 8.45 -1.66 -15.31
C GLN A 66 7.25 -2.48 -14.82
N VAL A 67 7.43 -3.36 -13.81
CA VAL A 67 6.37 -4.30 -13.40
C VAL A 67 6.07 -4.22 -11.90
N SER A 68 7.10 -4.16 -11.06
CA SER A 68 6.93 -4.45 -9.62
C SER A 68 6.55 -3.22 -8.79
N CYS A 69 7.08 -2.05 -9.15
CA CYS A 69 6.98 -0.85 -8.32
C CYS A 69 5.58 -0.24 -8.26
N GLU A 70 4.85 -0.19 -9.38
CA GLU A 70 3.63 0.62 -9.46
C GLU A 70 2.46 0.02 -8.66
N LEU A 71 2.19 -1.29 -8.80
CA LEU A 71 0.96 -1.89 -8.27
C LEU A 71 0.84 -1.80 -6.73
N PRO A 72 1.90 -2.04 -5.92
CA PRO A 72 1.83 -1.84 -4.48
C PRO A 72 1.54 -0.39 -4.07
N LEU A 73 2.12 0.58 -4.78
CA LEU A 73 1.88 2.01 -4.53
C LEU A 73 0.41 2.36 -4.82
N GLN A 74 -0.14 1.86 -5.93
CA GLN A 74 -1.54 2.04 -6.29
C GLN A 74 -2.49 1.38 -5.29
N ALA A 75 -2.13 0.22 -4.73
CA ALA A 75 -2.92 -0.43 -3.68
C ALA A 75 -3.01 0.43 -2.41
N ILE A 76 -1.90 1.05 -1.99
CA ILE A 76 -1.88 1.97 -0.85
C ILE A 76 -2.70 3.23 -1.17
N ALA A 77 -2.50 3.84 -2.34
CA ALA A 77 -3.23 5.02 -2.77
C ALA A 77 -4.75 4.78 -2.81
N GLY A 78 -5.17 3.66 -3.38
CA GLY A 78 -6.58 3.26 -3.45
C GLY A 78 -7.19 3.00 -2.07
N LEU A 79 -6.43 2.36 -1.16
CA LEU A 79 -6.88 2.13 0.21
C LEU A 79 -7.07 3.44 1.00
N LEU A 80 -6.19 4.42 0.77
CA LEU A 80 -6.25 5.74 1.40
C LEU A 80 -7.23 6.70 0.72
N GLY A 81 -7.78 6.33 -0.44
CA GLY A 81 -8.70 7.18 -1.20
C GLY A 81 -8.02 8.38 -1.84
N VAL A 82 -6.74 8.27 -2.19
CA VAL A 82 -5.98 9.34 -2.87
C VAL A 82 -6.58 9.56 -4.27
N PRO A 83 -6.99 10.79 -4.62
CA PRO A 83 -7.49 11.10 -5.96
C PRO A 83 -6.48 10.71 -7.04
N GLN A 84 -6.99 10.24 -8.17
CA GLN A 84 -6.20 10.01 -9.37
C GLN A 84 -6.39 11.23 -10.27
N GLU A 85 -5.31 11.93 -10.58
CA GLU A 85 -5.29 12.95 -11.64
C GLU A 85 -5.18 12.31 -13.02
#